data_AF-X1C5F4-F1
#
_entry.id   AF-X1C5F4-F1
#
_cell.length_a   1.000
_cell.length_b   1.000
_cell.length_c   1.000
_cell.angle_alpha   90.00
_cell.angle_beta   90.00
_cell.angle_gamma   90.00
#
_symmetry.space_group_name_H-M   'P 1'
#
loop_
_entity.id
_entity.type
_entity.pdbx_description
1 polymer ?
#
loop_
_entity_poly.entity_id
_entity_poly.type
_entity_poly.pdbx_seq_one_letter_code
_entity_poly.pdbx_strand_id
1 'polypeptide(L)'
;TGLIATSDLFYGPDPEIGEGAEKWAKRGVLAFEMEASILFSIAVRAGVNAGCLLTVSDIVSGRIRAEDSEIAKGVDDMTKVALETVYQLETMGK
;
A
#
# COMPACT_ATOMS: atom_id res chain seq x y z
N THR A 1 -0.56 -9.89 -4.75
CA THR A 1 -0.80 -8.55 -5.32
C THR A 1 -2.30 -8.36 -5.46
N GLY A 2 -2.80 -7.15 -5.32
CA GLY A 2 -4.23 -6.87 -5.42
C GLY A 2 -4.52 -5.37 -5.33
N LEU A 3 -5.80 -5.01 -5.22
CA LEU A 3 -6.22 -3.62 -5.14
C LEU A 3 -5.93 -3.04 -3.76
N ILE A 4 -5.50 -1.78 -3.74
CA ILE A 4 -5.39 -0.94 -2.55
C ILE A 4 -6.27 0.29 -2.76
N ALA A 5 -6.71 0.92 -1.67
CA ALA A 5 -7.47 2.15 -1.72
C ALA A 5 -6.66 3.30 -1.11
N THR A 6 -6.58 4.40 -1.85
CA THR A 6 -6.01 5.65 -1.34
C THR A 6 -7.11 6.48 -0.68
N SER A 7 -6.87 6.96 0.54
CA SER A 7 -7.80 7.80 1.30
C SER A 7 -7.15 9.13 1.68
N ASP A 8 -7.90 10.23 1.56
CA ASP A 8 -7.49 11.54 2.12
C ASP A 8 -7.66 11.59 3.64
N LEU A 9 -8.46 10.67 4.19
CA LEU A 9 -8.80 10.62 5.60
C LEU A 9 -8.03 9.48 6.28
N PHE A 10 -7.13 9.84 7.19
CA PHE A 10 -6.57 8.89 8.17
C PHE A 10 -7.56 8.64 9.31
N TYR A 11 -8.25 9.71 9.75
CA TYR A 11 -9.35 9.65 10.70
C TYR A 11 -10.66 10.03 10.01
N GLY A 12 -11.67 9.18 10.15
CA GLY A 12 -13.02 9.38 9.65
C GLY A 12 -14.04 8.92 10.70
N PRO A 13 -15.33 9.25 10.54
CA PRO A 13 -16.38 8.75 11.42
C PRO A 13 -16.39 7.21 11.44
N ASP A 14 -16.68 6.59 12.60
CA ASP A 14 -16.60 5.12 12.82
C ASP A 14 -17.28 4.25 11.72
N PRO A 15 -18.40 4.65 11.08
CA PRO A 15 -18.99 3.93 9.95
C PRO A 15 -18.10 3.86 8.69
N GLU A 16 -17.15 4.77 8.52
CA GLU A 16 -16.23 4.80 7.37
C GLU A 16 -14.95 3.97 7.59
N ILE A 17 -14.51 3.83 8.85
CA ILE A 17 -13.30 3.06 9.19
C ILE A 17 -13.65 1.59 9.41
N GLY A 18 -14.67 1.28 10.23
CA GLY A 18 -15.07 -0.09 10.55
C GLY A 18 -15.92 -0.74 9.45
N GLU A 19 -17.16 -0.26 9.28
CA GLU A 19 -18.10 -0.78 8.27
C GLU A 19 -17.62 -0.47 6.83
N GLY A 20 -16.97 0.67 6.64
CA GLY A 20 -16.33 1.04 5.38
C GLY A 20 -15.23 0.06 4.96
N ALA A 21 -14.34 -0.34 5.88
CA ALA A 21 -13.30 -1.33 5.57
C ALA A 21 -13.88 -2.67 5.11
N GLU A 22 -14.94 -3.18 5.76
CA GLU A 22 -15.59 -4.43 5.35
C GLU A 22 -16.23 -4.32 3.96
N LYS A 23 -16.89 -3.19 3.67
CA LYS A 23 -17.49 -2.91 2.35
C LYS A 23 -16.44 -2.90 1.25
N TRP A 24 -15.27 -2.30 1.49
CA TRP A 24 -14.17 -2.27 0.53
C TRP A 24 -13.47 -3.63 0.40
N ALA A 25 -13.31 -4.36 1.50
CA ALA A 25 -12.78 -5.73 1.49
C ALA A 25 -13.65 -6.66 0.63
N LYS A 26 -14.99 -6.57 0.71
CA LYS A 26 -15.92 -7.29 -0.18
C LYS A 26 -15.77 -6.96 -1.66
N ARG A 27 -15.10 -5.86 -2.01
CA ARG A 27 -14.77 -5.44 -3.39
C ARG A 27 -13.34 -5.81 -3.79
N GLY A 28 -12.60 -6.53 -2.94
CA GLY A 28 -11.24 -6.99 -3.22
C GLY A 28 -10.14 -5.99 -2.84
N VAL A 29 -10.46 -4.91 -2.12
CA VAL A 29 -9.44 -4.00 -1.57
C VAL A 29 -8.74 -4.70 -0.41
N LEU A 30 -7.41 -4.77 -0.48
CA LEU A 30 -6.57 -5.45 0.50
C LEU A 30 -6.12 -4.54 1.63
N ALA A 31 -5.89 -3.26 1.34
CA ALA A 31 -5.35 -2.29 2.29
C ALA A 31 -5.75 -0.87 1.92
N PHE A 32 -5.67 0.01 2.93
CA PHE A 32 -5.81 1.46 2.78
C PHE A 32 -4.44 2.13 3.00
N GLU A 33 -4.15 3.15 2.21
CA GLU A 33 -2.98 4.03 2.31
C GLU A 33 -3.35 5.43 1.77
N MET A 34 -2.40 6.35 1.58
CA MET A 34 -2.72 7.76 1.31
C MET A 34 -2.04 8.37 0.07
N GLU A 35 -1.24 7.63 -0.70
CA GLU A 35 -0.36 8.19 -1.74
C GLU A 35 -0.39 7.47 -3.11
N ALA A 36 -0.75 6.19 -3.18
CA ALA A 36 -0.52 5.37 -4.36
C ALA A 36 -1.33 5.82 -5.58
N SER A 37 -2.58 6.25 -5.39
CA SER A 37 -3.43 6.71 -6.50
C SER A 37 -2.86 7.94 -7.20
N ILE A 38 -2.29 8.90 -6.46
CA ILE A 38 -1.69 10.10 -7.04
C ILE A 38 -0.33 9.78 -7.67
N LEU A 39 0.46 8.89 -7.07
CA LEU A 39 1.70 8.38 -7.65
C LEU A 39 1.44 7.78 -9.04
N PHE A 40 0.47 6.89 -9.17
CA PHE A 40 0.11 6.27 -10.46
C PHE A 40 -0.48 7.27 -11.45
N SER A 41 -1.29 8.23 -10.98
CA SER A 41 -1.83 9.28 -11.83
C SER A 41 -0.74 10.18 -12.43
N ILE A 42 0.26 10.54 -11.62
CA ILE A 42 1.43 11.31 -12.08
C ILE A 42 2.26 10.48 -13.04
N ALA A 43 2.50 9.20 -12.74
CA ALA A 43 3.30 8.32 -13.59
C ALA A 43 2.72 8.18 -15.00
N VAL A 44 1.40 7.95 -15.10
CA VAL A 44 0.69 7.91 -16.40
C VAL A 44 0.80 9.25 -17.13
N ARG A 45 0.61 10.37 -16.42
CA ARG A 45 0.72 11.71 -17.02
C ARG A 45 2.15 12.02 -17.51
N ALA A 46 3.16 11.57 -16.79
CA ALA A 46 4.56 11.80 -17.12
C ALA A 46 5.13 10.77 -18.12
N GLY A 47 4.38 9.72 -18.45
CA GLY A 47 4.84 8.65 -19.35
C GLY A 47 5.93 7.77 -18.74
N VAL A 48 5.94 7.61 -17.40
CA VAL A 48 6.93 6.79 -16.67
C VAL A 48 6.25 5.57 -16.04
N ASN A 49 7.03 4.52 -15.79
CA ASN A 49 6.56 3.36 -15.05
C ASN A 49 6.52 3.66 -13.54
N ALA A 50 5.53 3.12 -12.84
CA ALA A 50 5.44 3.18 -11.38
C ALA A 50 4.91 1.86 -10.81
N GLY A 51 5.28 1.59 -9.56
CA GLY A 51 4.80 0.47 -8.76
C GLY A 51 4.62 0.90 -7.30
N CYS A 52 3.85 0.12 -6.55
CA CYS A 52 3.62 0.36 -5.13
C CYS A 52 3.73 -0.98 -4.37
N LEU A 53 4.48 -0.96 -3.27
CA LEU A 53 4.60 -2.03 -2.30
C LEU A 53 4.25 -1.43 -0.94
N LEU A 54 3.54 -2.19 -0.10
CA LEU A 54 3.12 -1.76 1.22
C LEU A 54 3.45 -2.84 2.26
N THR A 55 3.98 -2.41 3.39
CA THR A 55 4.06 -3.21 4.62
C THR A 55 2.80 -2.95 5.43
N VAL A 56 2.04 -4.01 5.74
CA VAL A 56 0.82 -3.88 6.57
C VAL A 56 1.25 -3.71 8.03
N SER A 57 1.05 -2.52 8.59
CA SER A 57 1.32 -2.21 10.00
C SER A 57 0.13 -2.44 10.92
N ASP A 58 -1.09 -2.31 10.39
CA ASP A 58 -2.33 -2.29 11.18
C ASP A 58 -3.45 -3.08 10.50
N ILE A 59 -4.22 -3.83 11.30
CA ILE A 59 -5.49 -4.43 10.90
C ILE A 59 -6.61 -3.54 11.44
N VAL A 60 -7.17 -2.71 10.56
CA VAL A 60 -8.18 -1.68 10.91
C VAL A 60 -9.43 -2.27 11.57
N SER A 61 -9.96 -3.37 11.02
CA SER A 61 -11.18 -4.01 11.55
C SER A 61 -11.02 -4.57 12.97
N GLY A 62 -9.80 -4.97 13.34
CA GLY A 62 -9.46 -5.49 14.66
C GLY A 62 -8.82 -4.46 15.58
N ARG A 63 -8.48 -3.27 15.07
CA ARG A 63 -7.63 -2.26 15.75
C ARG A 63 -6.34 -2.88 16.31
N ILE A 64 -5.75 -3.80 15.54
CA ILE A 64 -4.52 -4.50 15.91
C ILE A 64 -3.37 -3.81 15.19
N ARG A 65 -2.39 -3.31 15.94
CA ARG A 65 -1.16 -2.79 15.40
C ARG A 65 -0.04 -3.80 15.59
N ALA A 66 0.79 -4.00 14.58
CA ALA A 66 2.00 -4.80 14.66
C ALA A 66 3.04 -4.16 15.58
N GLU A 67 3.97 -4.97 16.10
CA GLU A 67 5.08 -4.45 16.92
C GLU A 67 6.03 -3.60 16.08
N ASP A 68 6.68 -2.61 16.71
CA ASP A 68 7.60 -1.71 16.00
C ASP A 68 8.74 -2.46 15.32
N SER A 69 9.22 -3.53 15.95
CA SER A 69 10.28 -4.39 15.40
C SER A 69 9.81 -5.17 14.16
N GLU A 70 8.54 -5.58 14.11
CA GLU A 70 7.95 -6.27 12.96
C GLU A 70 7.71 -5.30 11.80
N ILE A 71 7.22 -4.09 12.08
CA ILE A 71 7.05 -3.05 11.07
C ILE A 71 8.42 -2.68 10.49
N ALA A 72 9.42 -2.44 11.33
CA ALA A 72 10.78 -2.12 10.89
C ALA A 72 11.37 -3.21 10.00
N LYS A 73 11.22 -4.48 10.39
CA LYS A 73 11.64 -5.62 9.57
C LYS A 73 10.88 -5.69 8.25
N GLY A 74 9.56 -5.52 8.27
CA GLY A 74 8.74 -5.55 7.06
C GLY A 74 9.09 -4.45 6.07
N VAL A 75 9.37 -3.23 6.56
CA VAL A 75 9.84 -2.11 5.74
C VAL A 75 11.23 -2.40 5.15
N ASP A 76 12.16 -2.96 5.93
CA ASP A 76 13.48 -3.35 5.45
C ASP A 76 13.40 -4.42 4.34
N ASP A 77 12.61 -5.47 4.56
CA ASP A 77 12.39 -6.54 3.59
C ASP A 77 11.69 -6.01 2.32
N MET A 78 10.66 -5.18 2.47
CA MET A 78 9.99 -4.51 1.33
C MET A 78 10.96 -3.64 0.53
N THR A 79 11.82 -2.89 1.20
CA THR A 79 12.80 -2.00 0.56
C THR A 79 13.81 -2.80 -0.26
N LYS A 80 14.32 -3.92 0.28
CA LYS A 80 15.21 -4.82 -0.46
C LYS A 80 14.52 -5.37 -1.71
N VAL A 81 13.27 -5.81 -1.60
CA VAL A 81 12.49 -6.30 -2.76
C VAL A 81 12.29 -5.20 -3.79
N ALA A 82 11.98 -3.98 -3.37
CA ALA A 82 11.82 -2.83 -4.26
C ALA A 82 13.11 -2.51 -5.03
N LEU A 83 14.23 -2.39 -4.31
CA LEU A 83 15.54 -2.09 -4.89
C LEU A 83 16.00 -3.20 -5.85
N GLU A 84 15.85 -4.46 -5.45
CA GLU A 84 16.18 -5.61 -6.30
C GLU A 84 15.31 -5.60 -7.57
N THR A 85 14.01 -5.37 -7.43
CA THR A 85 13.09 -5.32 -8.58
C THR A 85 13.48 -4.23 -9.56
N VAL A 86 13.78 -3.02 -9.07
CA VAL A 86 14.24 -1.92 -9.92
C VAL A 86 15.59 -2.24 -10.56
N TYR A 87 16.54 -2.79 -9.81
CA TYR A 87 17.84 -3.19 -10.32
C TYR A 87 17.71 -4.23 -11.45
N GLN A 88 16.88 -5.26 -11.27
CA GLN A 88 16.62 -6.27 -12.29
C GLN A 88 15.93 -5.67 -13.53
N LEU A 89 14.94 -4.80 -13.35
CA LEU A 89 14.28 -4.12 -14.48
C LEU A 89 15.23 -3.21 -15.28
N GLU A 90 16.19 -2.58 -14.61
CA GLU A 90 17.18 -1.70 -15.26
C GLU A 90 18.34 -2.48 -15.90
N THR A 91 18.77 -3.60 -15.30
CA THR A 91 19.98 -4.33 -15.73
C THR A 91 19.71 -5.59 -16.54
N MET A 92 18.59 -6.27 -16.27
CA MET A 92 18.16 -7.44 -17.02
C MET A 92 17.07 -7.12 -18.03
N GLY A 93 16.36 -5.99 -17.86
CA GLY A 93 15.27 -5.56 -18.74
C GLY A 93 14.32 -6.72 -19.09
N LYS A 94 13.71 -6.90 -20.25
CA LYS A 94 13.92 -6.29 -21.55
C LYS A 94 15.36 -6.31 -22.05
#